data_AF-A0A136N0V5-F1
#
_entry.id   AF-A0A136N0V5-F1
#
_cell.length_a   1.000
_cell.length_b   1.000
_cell.length_c   1.000
_cell.angle_alpha   90.00
_cell.angle_beta   90.00
_cell.angle_gamma   90.00
#
_symmetry.space_group_name_H-M   'P 1'
#
loop_
_entity.id
_entity.type
_entity.pdbx_description
1 polymer ?
#
loop_
_entity_poly.entity_id
_entity_poly.type
_entity_poly.pdbx_seq_one_letter_code
_entity_poly.pdbx_strand_id
1 'polypeptide(L)'
;MVTNLKIGDYFDFRFLPGFSFAQRGFEYTPVADGKTYTRKVESVFFELPFHLRFKSDPYKDKRMFVVAGLKYSYDVQSNSKSRKSLIKIAPHDFQYEVGVGMQMFYPYFIFSPEIKFSRGLGNILLYDRTKNEARILENVVSQIFTISFNFEG
;
A
#
# COMPACT_ATOMS: atom_id res chain seq x y z
N MET A 1 -9.89 13.37 -7.81
CA MET A 1 -9.23 14.06 -8.94
C MET A 1 -8.01 13.22 -9.32
N VAL A 2 -7.98 12.68 -10.54
CA VAL A 2 -6.82 11.93 -11.02
C VAL A 2 -5.92 12.91 -11.75
N THR A 3 -4.75 13.21 -11.19
CA THR A 3 -3.78 14.07 -11.88
C THR A 3 -2.81 13.15 -12.59
N ASN A 4 -2.99 13.01 -13.90
CA ASN A 4 -2.05 12.28 -14.75
C ASN A 4 -1.34 13.30 -15.64
N LEU A 5 -0.06 13.53 -15.37
CA LEU A 5 0.78 14.44 -16.12
C LEU A 5 1.70 13.60 -17.02
N LYS A 6 1.46 13.64 -18.32
CA LYS A 6 2.36 13.02 -19.30
C LYS A 6 3.57 13.95 -19.48
N ILE A 7 4.76 13.46 -19.17
CA ILE A 7 6.01 14.19 -19.37
C ILE A 7 6.73 13.50 -20.54
N GLY A 8 6.47 13.99 -21.75
CA GLY A 8 6.95 13.37 -22.98
C GLY A 8 6.23 12.07 -23.34
N ASP A 9 6.83 11.29 -24.24
CA ASP A 9 6.21 10.07 -24.78
C ASP A 9 6.35 8.86 -23.85
N TYR A 10 7.41 8.86 -23.02
CA TYR A 10 7.84 7.70 -22.23
C TYR A 10 7.48 7.78 -20.74
N PHE A 11 7.32 8.98 -20.16
CA PHE A 11 7.06 9.14 -18.73
C PHE A 11 5.65 9.65 -18.47
N ASP A 12 4.91 8.95 -17.61
CA ASP A 12 3.66 9.45 -17.02
C ASP A 12 3.84 9.62 -15.51
N PHE A 13 3.50 10.79 -14.98
CA PHE A 13 3.39 11.01 -13.55
C PHE A 13 1.92 10.91 -13.13
N ARG A 14 1.63 10.03 -12.18
CA ARG A 14 0.29 9.75 -11.70
C ARG A 14 0.20 10.05 -10.21
N PHE A 15 -0.68 10.97 -9.87
CA PHE A 15 -1.04 11.29 -8.50
C PHE A 15 -2.52 11.00 -8.27
N LEU A 16 -2.78 10.11 -7.31
CA LEU A 16 -4.12 9.57 -7.03
C LEU A 16 -4.45 9.61 -5.54
N PRO A 17 -4.88 10.76 -4.99
CA PRO A 17 -5.36 10.79 -3.62
C PRO A 17 -6.63 9.92 -3.50
N GLY A 18 -6.64 9.03 -2.51
CA GLY A 18 -7.74 8.08 -2.31
C GLY A 18 -7.85 7.59 -0.88
N PHE A 19 -8.87 6.76 -0.64
CA PHE A 19 -9.04 6.04 0.62
C PHE A 19 -8.95 4.55 0.33
N SER A 20 -8.21 3.84 1.18
CA SER A 20 -8.07 2.39 1.17
C SER A 20 -8.60 1.83 2.49
N PHE A 21 -9.47 0.84 2.39
CA PHE A 21 -10.04 0.15 3.54
C PHE A 21 -9.33 -1.19 3.66
N ALA A 22 -8.62 -1.40 4.78
CA ALA A 22 -7.97 -2.68 5.04
C ALA A 22 -8.41 -3.23 6.38
N GLN A 23 -8.61 -4.54 6.43
CA GLN A 23 -8.97 -5.26 7.64
C GLN A 23 -7.78 -6.13 8.05
N ARG A 24 -7.29 -5.95 9.27
CA ARG A 24 -6.23 -6.78 9.85
C ARG A 24 -6.83 -7.66 10.94
N GLY A 25 -6.71 -8.98 10.77
CA GLY A 25 -7.04 -9.95 11.82
C GLY A 25 -5.80 -10.21 12.68
N PHE A 26 -5.85 -9.88 13.96
CA PHE A 26 -4.82 -10.29 14.91
C PHE A 26 -5.32 -11.51 15.67
N GLU A 27 -4.59 -12.61 15.58
CA GLU A 27 -4.77 -13.77 16.44
C GLU A 27 -3.76 -13.67 17.58
N TYR A 28 -4.27 -13.57 18.81
CA TYR A 28 -3.45 -13.56 20.01
C TYR A 28 -3.87 -14.71 20.91
N THR A 29 -2.88 -15.48 21.36
CA THR A 29 -3.07 -16.53 22.36
C THR A 29 -2.40 -16.06 23.65
N PRO A 30 -3.18 -15.61 24.66
CA PRO A 30 -2.64 -15.26 25.96
C PRO A 30 -2.02 -16.50 26.59
N VAL A 31 -0.79 -16.34 27.10
CA VAL A 31 -0.03 -17.40 27.80
C VAL A 31 -0.81 -17.98 29.00
N ALA A 32 -1.77 -17.22 29.54
CA ALA A 32 -2.55 -17.58 30.71
C ALA A 32 -3.76 -18.51 30.48
N ASP A 33 -4.37 -18.56 29.29
CA ASP A 33 -5.66 -19.27 29.09
C ASP A 33 -5.69 -20.19 27.86
N GLY A 34 -4.63 -20.21 27.02
CA GLY A 34 -4.52 -21.14 25.88
C GLY A 34 -5.59 -20.98 24.78
N LYS A 35 -6.53 -20.05 24.94
CA LYS A 35 -7.59 -19.74 23.96
C LYS A 35 -7.10 -18.71 22.95
N THR A 36 -7.26 -19.03 21.67
CA THR A 36 -6.97 -18.11 20.57
C THR A 36 -8.10 -17.07 20.47
N TYR A 37 -7.77 -15.80 20.69
CA TYR A 37 -8.70 -14.69 20.48
C TYR A 37 -8.38 -14.03 19.14
N THR A 38 -9.35 -14.05 18.22
CA THR A 38 -9.25 -13.34 16.94
C THR A 38 -9.87 -11.95 17.06
N ARG A 39 -9.03 -10.90 17.06
CA ARG A 39 -9.50 -9.52 17.02
C ARG A 39 -9.37 -8.97 15.60
N LYS A 40 -10.52 -8.71 14.97
CA LYS A 40 -10.58 -8.00 13.69
C LYS A 40 -10.47 -6.50 13.94
N VAL A 41 -9.44 -5.89 13.37
CA VAL A 41 -9.23 -4.43 13.38
C VAL A 41 -9.42 -3.95 11.96
N GLU A 42 -10.53 -3.27 11.71
CA GLU A 42 -10.71 -2.47 10.51
C GLU A 42 -9.85 -1.22 10.61
N SER A 43 -9.27 -0.80 9.50
CA SER A 43 -8.43 0.39 9.40
C SER A 43 -8.72 1.12 8.10
N VAL A 44 -8.94 2.42 8.20
CA VAL A 44 -9.19 3.30 7.05
C VAL A 44 -7.93 4.14 6.82
N PHE A 45 -7.30 3.92 5.68
CA PHE A 45 -6.10 4.62 5.25
C PHE A 45 -6.46 5.68 4.21
N PHE A 46 -6.07 6.91 4.45
CA PHE A 46 -6.01 7.94 3.43
C PHE A 46 -4.66 7.83 2.71
N GLU A 47 -4.66 7.55 1.41
CA GLU A 47 -3.45 7.27 0.65
C GLU A 47 -3.19 8.36 -0.40
N LEU A 48 -1.94 8.80 -0.46
CA LEU A 48 -1.36 9.71 -1.44
C LEU A 48 -0.23 8.99 -2.17
N PRO A 49 -0.55 8.14 -3.15
CA PRO A 49 0.41 7.56 -4.07
C PRO A 49 0.88 8.55 -5.13
N PHE A 50 2.19 8.61 -5.29
CA PHE A 50 2.92 9.30 -6.35
C PHE A 50 3.63 8.24 -7.19
N HIS A 51 3.13 7.98 -8.40
CA HIS A 51 3.70 6.99 -9.31
C HIS A 51 4.31 7.65 -10.53
N LEU A 52 5.54 7.29 -10.85
CA LEU A 52 6.16 7.52 -12.14
C LEU A 52 6.08 6.23 -12.95
N ARG A 53 5.45 6.30 -14.12
CA ARG A 53 5.35 5.19 -15.07
C ARG A 53 6.24 5.47 -16.26
N PHE A 54 7.22 4.60 -16.47
CA PHE A 54 8.04 4.57 -17.67
C PHE A 54 7.50 3.53 -18.65
N LYS A 55 7.11 3.94 -19.85
CA LYS A 55 6.59 3.06 -20.90
C LYS A 55 7.69 2.78 -21.92
N SER A 56 7.75 1.56 -22.42
CA SER A 56 8.55 1.24 -23.60
C SER A 56 7.84 1.69 -24.87
N ASP A 57 8.60 1.77 -25.98
CA ASP A 57 7.98 1.81 -27.29
C ASP A 57 7.06 0.60 -27.49
N PRO A 58 5.89 0.79 -28.12
CA PRO A 58 5.02 -0.31 -28.47
C PRO A 58 5.74 -1.21 -29.48
N TYR A 59 5.88 -2.49 -29.14
CA TYR A 59 6.37 -3.51 -30.05
C TYR A 59 5.19 -4.34 -30.52
N LYS A 60 4.73 -4.07 -31.75
CA LYS A 60 3.48 -4.63 -32.30
C LYS A 60 2.31 -4.34 -31.35
N ASP A 61 1.52 -5.34 -31.02
CA ASP A 61 0.37 -5.27 -30.12
C ASP A 61 0.75 -5.38 -28.63
N LYS A 62 2.01 -5.09 -28.26
CA LYS A 62 2.48 -5.20 -26.86
C LYS A 62 3.26 -3.95 -26.46
N ARG A 63 3.05 -3.48 -25.24
CA ARG A 63 3.80 -2.38 -24.63
C ARG A 63 4.18 -2.74 -23.20
N MET A 64 5.45 -2.68 -22.86
CA MET A 64 5.89 -2.88 -21.48
C MET A 64 5.90 -1.54 -20.76
N PHE A 65 5.70 -1.58 -19.45
CA PHE A 65 5.87 -0.41 -18.61
C PHE A 65 6.42 -0.80 -17.24
N VAL A 66 7.20 0.10 -16.68
CA VAL A 66 7.71 0.02 -15.31
C VAL A 66 7.08 1.16 -14.54
N VAL A 67 6.65 0.88 -13.31
CA VAL A 67 6.14 1.87 -12.38
C VAL A 67 7.08 1.94 -11.18
N ALA A 68 7.41 3.14 -10.75
CA ALA A 68 8.14 3.37 -9.52
C ALA A 68 7.54 4.59 -8.83
N GLY A 69 7.38 4.54 -7.51
CA GLY A 69 6.65 5.57 -6.80
C GLY A 69 6.84 5.53 -5.31
N LEU A 70 6.30 6.55 -4.67
CA LEU A 70 6.20 6.66 -3.22
C LEU A 70 4.72 6.77 -2.87
N LYS A 71 4.29 6.01 -1.88
CA LYS A 71 2.95 6.07 -1.34
C LYS A 71 3.00 6.51 0.10
N TYR A 72 2.30 7.60 0.38
CA TYR A 72 2.11 8.07 1.73
C TYR A 72 0.71 7.68 2.20
N SER A 73 0.61 6.93 3.28
CA SER A 73 -0.66 6.46 3.84
C SER A 73 -0.85 7.04 5.23
N TYR A 74 -2.06 7.51 5.54
CA TYR A 74 -2.43 8.08 6.83
C TYR A 74 -3.62 7.34 7.44
N ASP A 75 -3.46 6.76 8.63
CA ASP A 75 -4.55 6.05 9.32
C ASP A 75 -5.49 7.03 10.03
N VAL A 76 -6.72 7.16 9.51
CA VAL A 76 -7.74 8.07 10.04
C VAL A 76 -8.51 7.43 11.22
N GLN A 77 -8.64 6.11 11.24
CA GLN A 77 -9.53 5.40 12.17
C GLN A 77 -8.86 5.12 13.52
N SER A 78 -7.54 4.91 13.54
CA SER A 78 -6.77 4.74 14.78
C SER A 78 -6.86 5.97 15.70
N ASN A 79 -6.93 7.18 15.13
CA ASN A 79 -7.01 8.43 15.90
C ASN A 79 -8.38 8.63 16.59
N SER A 80 -9.47 8.07 16.03
CA SER A 80 -10.81 8.12 16.62
C SER A 80 -10.92 7.30 17.91
N LYS A 81 -10.22 6.16 18.00
CA LYS A 81 -10.19 5.30 19.21
C LYS A 81 -9.08 5.66 20.21
N SER A 82 -8.21 6.63 19.87
CA SER A 82 -7.04 7.03 20.67
C SER A 82 -7.38 7.72 22.00
N ARG A 83 -8.66 7.95 22.33
CA ARG A 83 -9.05 8.42 23.67
C ARG A 83 -9.07 7.31 24.74
N LYS A 84 -8.96 6.02 24.37
CA LYS A 84 -9.07 4.89 25.35
C LYS A 84 -8.17 3.64 25.12
N SER A 85 -7.25 3.60 24.16
CA SER A 85 -6.48 2.36 23.87
C SER A 85 -4.97 2.48 24.11
N LEU A 86 -4.35 1.40 24.63
CA LEU A 86 -2.94 1.36 25.09
C LEU A 86 -1.88 1.46 23.99
N ILE A 87 -2.23 1.31 22.71
CA ILE A 87 -1.28 1.16 21.60
C ILE A 87 -1.42 2.38 20.67
N LYS A 88 -0.45 3.28 20.71
CA LYS A 88 -0.33 4.39 19.76
C LYS A 88 0.38 3.85 18.51
N ILE A 89 -0.32 3.84 17.39
CA ILE A 89 0.25 3.51 16.08
C ILE A 89 0.55 4.83 15.37
N ALA A 90 1.72 4.97 14.74
CA ALA A 90 2.08 6.19 14.02
C ALA A 90 1.02 6.44 12.93
N PRO A 91 0.40 7.64 12.89
CA PRO A 91 -0.65 7.89 11.94
C PRO A 91 -0.11 8.10 10.52
N HIS A 92 1.21 8.16 10.34
CA HIS A 92 1.89 8.39 9.06
C HIS A 92 2.71 7.15 8.68
N ASP A 93 2.46 6.58 7.50
CA ASP A 93 3.24 5.52 6.89
C ASP A 93 3.75 5.99 5.52
N PHE A 94 5.04 5.76 5.27
CA PHE A 94 5.68 6.06 3.99
C PHE A 94 6.12 4.74 3.39
N GLN A 95 5.68 4.46 2.17
CA GLN A 95 5.99 3.23 1.45
C GLN A 95 6.62 3.60 0.11
N TYR A 96 7.60 2.82 -0.35
CA TYR A 96 8.03 2.86 -1.74
C TYR A 96 7.32 1.75 -2.50
N GLU A 97 6.99 2.02 -3.75
CA GLU A 97 6.31 1.09 -4.65
C GLU A 97 7.10 0.96 -5.94
N VAL A 98 7.36 -0.26 -6.36
CA VAL A 98 7.99 -0.57 -7.63
C VAL A 98 7.20 -1.68 -8.30
N GLY A 99 6.98 -1.57 -9.60
CA GLY A 99 6.17 -2.52 -10.33
C GLY A 99 6.54 -2.56 -11.79
N VAL A 100 6.16 -3.66 -12.43
CA VAL A 100 6.33 -3.87 -13.86
C VAL A 100 5.03 -4.41 -14.41
N GLY A 101 4.70 -4.03 -15.63
CA GLY A 101 3.52 -4.50 -16.31
C GLY A 101 3.72 -4.55 -17.81
N MET A 102 2.78 -5.21 -18.46
CA MET A 102 2.75 -5.31 -19.92
C MET A 102 1.30 -5.10 -20.36
N GLN A 103 1.09 -4.23 -21.33
CA GLN A 103 -0.18 -4.02 -22.02
C GLN A 103 -0.15 -4.83 -23.31
N MET A 104 -1.16 -5.67 -23.51
CA MET A 104 -1.39 -6.42 -24.73
C MET A 104 -2.67 -5.89 -25.37
N PHE A 105 -2.56 -5.37 -26.59
CA PHE A 105 -3.65 -4.78 -27.35
C PHE A 105 -4.35 -5.89 -28.15
N TYR A 106 -5.45 -6.43 -27.64
CA TYR A 106 -6.32 -7.30 -28.42
C TYR A 106 -7.42 -6.48 -29.09
N PRO A 107 -8.00 -6.96 -30.21
CA PRO A 107 -9.06 -6.23 -30.92
C PRO A 107 -10.32 -5.97 -30.09
N TYR A 108 -10.55 -6.75 -29.02
CA TYR A 108 -11.72 -6.63 -28.16
C TYR A 108 -11.42 -6.04 -26.78
N PHE A 109 -10.16 -6.04 -26.33
CA PHE A 109 -9.75 -5.52 -25.03
C PHE A 109 -8.23 -5.33 -24.94
N ILE A 110 -7.79 -4.43 -24.08
CA ILE A 110 -6.41 -4.26 -23.69
C ILE A 110 -6.21 -4.99 -22.37
N PHE A 111 -5.41 -6.05 -22.40
CA PHE A 111 -5.03 -6.79 -21.21
C PHE A 111 -3.75 -6.19 -20.64
N SER A 112 -3.81 -5.65 -19.42
CA SER A 112 -2.65 -5.06 -18.75
C SER A 112 -2.38 -5.73 -17.41
N PRO A 113 -1.75 -6.93 -17.40
CA PRO A 113 -1.18 -7.50 -16.19
C PRO A 113 -0.08 -6.60 -15.62
N GLU A 114 -0.14 -6.38 -14.31
CA GLU A 114 0.78 -5.54 -13.56
C GLU A 114 1.13 -6.23 -12.24
N ILE A 115 2.41 -6.27 -11.92
CA ILE A 115 2.93 -6.75 -10.65
C ILE A 115 3.56 -5.55 -9.95
N LYS A 116 3.13 -5.29 -8.72
CA LYS A 116 3.65 -4.25 -7.84
C LYS A 116 4.15 -4.84 -6.55
N PHE A 117 5.27 -4.31 -6.08
CA PHE A 117 5.86 -4.56 -4.80
C PHE A 117 5.92 -3.24 -4.04
N SER A 118 5.31 -3.23 -2.86
CA SER A 118 5.23 -2.05 -1.99
C SER A 118 5.84 -2.39 -0.64
N ARG A 119 6.74 -1.55 -0.14
CA ARG A 119 7.39 -1.75 1.16
C ARG A 119 7.45 -0.45 1.95
N GLY A 120 7.07 -0.53 3.23
CA GLY A 120 7.21 0.55 4.19
C GLY A 120 8.67 0.94 4.42
N LEU A 121 8.95 2.24 4.32
CA LEU A 121 10.21 2.89 4.66
C LEU A 121 10.27 3.28 6.14
N GLY A 122 9.12 3.44 6.79
CA GLY A 122 9.01 3.92 8.17
C GLY A 122 8.63 2.83 9.17
N ASN A 123 9.05 3.02 10.43
CA ASN A 123 8.60 2.20 11.54
C ASN A 123 7.19 2.67 11.97
N ILE A 124 6.20 1.79 11.85
CA ILE A 124 4.78 2.11 12.13
C ILE A 124 4.50 2.14 13.66
N LEU A 125 5.48 1.80 14.48
CA LEU A 125 5.39 1.84 15.94
C LEU A 125 5.85 3.19 16.50
N LEU A 126 4.91 3.97 17.04
CA LEU A 126 5.24 5.02 17.99
C LEU A 126 5.81 4.35 19.24
N TYR A 127 7.09 4.59 19.49
CA TYR A 127 7.82 4.13 20.66
C TYR A 127 7.26 4.84 21.92
N ASP A 128 6.20 4.30 22.52
CA ASP A 128 5.68 4.80 23.80
C ASP A 128 6.53 4.20 24.94
N ARG A 129 7.52 4.97 25.42
CA ARG A 129 8.49 4.63 26.48
C ARG A 129 7.87 4.21 27.82
N THR A 130 6.54 4.26 27.96
CA THR A 130 5.83 4.06 29.22
C THR A 130 5.24 2.67 29.41
N LYS A 131 5.33 1.77 28.41
CA LYS A 131 4.79 0.39 28.51
C LYS A 131 5.81 -0.66 28.08
N ASN A 132 6.14 -1.53 29.03
CA ASN A 132 7.15 -2.59 28.95
C ASN A 132 6.94 -3.64 27.84
N GLU A 133 5.81 -3.60 27.14
CA GLU A 133 5.43 -4.51 26.05
C GLU A 133 6.00 -4.10 24.68
N ALA A 134 6.48 -2.86 24.53
CA ALA A 134 7.02 -2.33 23.26
C ALA A 134 8.44 -2.84 22.91
N ARG A 135 9.05 -3.70 23.76
CA ARG A 135 10.45 -4.11 23.63
C ARG A 135 10.69 -5.27 22.65
N ILE A 136 9.63 -5.85 22.06
CA ILE A 136 9.72 -7.09 21.26
C ILE A 136 9.43 -6.85 19.76
N LEU A 137 8.83 -5.72 19.39
CA LEU A 137 8.51 -5.39 18.00
C LEU A 137 9.43 -4.26 17.50
N GLU A 138 10.65 -4.61 17.13
CA GLU A 138 11.71 -3.64 16.82
C GLU A 138 11.47 -2.89 15.51
N ASN A 139 10.83 -3.52 14.51
CA ASN A 139 10.42 -2.87 13.26
C ASN A 139 9.25 -3.64 12.63
N VAL A 140 8.07 -3.02 12.53
CA VAL A 140 6.97 -3.57 11.71
C VAL A 140 7.00 -2.88 10.36
N VAL A 141 7.66 -3.53 9.40
CA VAL A 141 7.68 -3.07 8.01
C VAL A 141 6.53 -3.73 7.27
N SER A 142 5.61 -2.92 6.75
CA SER A 142 4.54 -3.42 5.86
C SER A 142 5.16 -3.80 4.51
N GLN A 143 5.08 -5.06 4.12
CA GLN A 143 5.45 -5.55 2.80
C GLN A 143 4.19 -6.07 2.11
N ILE A 144 3.90 -5.52 0.93
CA ILE A 144 2.73 -5.86 0.15
C ILE A 144 3.19 -6.25 -1.24
N PHE A 145 2.77 -7.42 -1.68
CA PHE A 145 2.89 -7.85 -3.05
C PHE A 145 1.50 -7.78 -3.69
N THR A 146 1.38 -7.09 -4.81
CA THR A 146 0.10 -6.86 -5.49
C THR A 146 0.22 -7.34 -6.92
N ILE A 147 -0.65 -8.26 -7.29
CA ILE A 147 -0.88 -8.63 -8.69
C ILE A 147 -2.20 -7.95 -9.10
N SER A 148 -2.17 -7.21 -10.20
CA SER A 148 -3.35 -6.55 -10.76
C SER A 148 -3.52 -6.96 -12.21
N PHE A 149 -4.75 -7.29 -12.57
CA PHE A 149 -5.15 -7.59 -13.94
C PHE A 149 -6.14 -6.53 -14.38
N ASN A 150 -5.71 -5.65 -15.29
CA ASN A 150 -6.59 -4.63 -15.84
C ASN A 150 -7.08 -5.08 -17.22
N PHE A 151 -8.39 -4.97 -17.45
CA PHE A 151 -9.03 -5.21 -18.73
C PHE A 151 -9.72 -3.91 -19.12
N GLU A 152 -9.20 -3.23 -20.15
CA GLU A 152 -9.85 -2.06 -20.75
C GLU A 152 -10.50 -2.51 -22.06
N GLY A 153 -11.77 -2.21 -22.29
CA GLY A 153 -12.53 -2.60 -23.49
C GLY A 153 -13.33 -1.43 -24.03
#